data_AF-A0A7V3D3X8-F1
#
_entry.id   AF-A0A7V3D3X8-F1
#
_cell.length_a   1.000
_cell.length_b   1.000
_cell.length_c   1.000
_cell.angle_alpha   90.00
_cell.angle_beta   90.00
_cell.angle_gamma   90.00
#
_symmetry.space_group_name_H-M   'P 1'
#
loop_
_entity.id
_entity.type
_entity.pdbx_description
1 polymer ?
#
loop_
_entity_poly.entity_id
_entity_poly.type
_entity_poly.pdbx_seq_one_letter_code
_entity_poly.pdbx_strand_id
1 'polypeptide(L)'
;ILYSRGPNDPPREKLEAAVGSANVLLIEGWVHPAGVLALEDPRCGMPRLLTDTGVYFEFIPLEELGRPEPRRCSLAEVTPEVPHAVALTSPAGLWACLTGWTVIFAQPGSTLLRGIEVSDTIPAPSILPLPVRLELPETSARVSRPRSAGIPAARSERLSRTPWSRPADHR
;
A
#
# COMPACT_ATOMS: atom_id res chain seq x y z
N ILE A 1 4.87 -19.21 -12.64
CA ILE A 1 5.92 -18.76 -11.69
C ILE A 1 5.75 -17.27 -11.51
N LEU A 2 5.56 -16.84 -10.27
CA LEU A 2 5.64 -15.44 -9.89
C LEU A 2 7.10 -15.13 -9.54
N TYR A 3 7.66 -14.08 -10.12
CA TYR A 3 9.03 -13.64 -9.86
C TYR A 3 9.10 -12.12 -9.76
N SER A 4 10.14 -11.59 -9.13
CA SER A 4 10.44 -10.15 -9.07
C SER A 4 11.82 -9.89 -9.65
N ARG A 5 12.11 -8.66 -10.09
CA ARG A 5 13.44 -8.26 -10.56
C ARG A 5 14.02 -7.12 -9.72
N GLY A 6 15.21 -7.33 -9.22
CA GLY A 6 16.13 -6.31 -8.73
C GLY A 6 17.17 -5.91 -9.78
N PRO A 7 18.07 -4.96 -9.44
CA PRO A 7 19.05 -4.41 -10.37
C PRO A 7 20.04 -5.45 -10.96
N ASN A 8 20.31 -6.52 -10.21
CA ASN A 8 21.28 -7.56 -10.57
C ASN A 8 20.61 -8.87 -11.04
N ASP A 9 19.29 -8.89 -11.16
CA ASP A 9 18.58 -10.11 -11.53
C ASP A 9 18.74 -10.42 -13.01
N PRO A 10 18.78 -11.72 -13.39
CA PRO A 10 18.89 -12.11 -14.78
C PRO A 10 17.66 -11.61 -15.57
N PRO A 11 17.84 -11.30 -16.86
CA PRO A 11 16.73 -10.88 -17.70
C PRO A 11 15.75 -12.04 -17.92
N ARG A 12 14.49 -11.70 -18.26
CA ARG A 12 13.36 -12.64 -18.36
C ARG A 12 13.66 -13.81 -19.30
N GLU A 13 14.36 -13.57 -20.40
CA GLU A 13 14.69 -14.58 -21.41
C GLU A 13 15.56 -15.71 -20.84
N LYS A 14 16.44 -15.40 -19.88
CA LYS A 14 17.21 -16.44 -19.19
C LYS A 14 16.33 -17.29 -18.28
N LEU A 15 15.35 -16.67 -17.62
CA LEU A 15 14.38 -17.39 -16.79
C LEU A 15 13.49 -18.30 -17.67
N GLU A 16 13.00 -17.79 -18.80
CA GLU A 16 12.24 -18.55 -19.79
C GLU A 16 13.04 -19.76 -20.30
N ALA A 17 14.30 -19.56 -20.66
CA ALA A 17 15.19 -20.63 -21.12
C ALA A 17 15.43 -21.68 -20.02
N ALA A 18 15.59 -21.26 -18.76
CA ALA A 18 15.78 -22.18 -17.63
C ALA A 18 14.52 -22.99 -17.31
N VAL A 19 13.34 -22.40 -17.47
CA VAL A 19 12.04 -23.08 -17.28
C VAL A 19 11.79 -24.09 -18.41
N GLY A 20 12.22 -23.78 -19.63
CA GLY A 20 12.26 -24.72 -20.76
C GLY A 20 10.89 -25.22 -21.23
N SER A 21 9.80 -24.55 -20.84
CA SER A 21 8.43 -24.95 -21.14
C SER A 21 7.53 -23.75 -21.41
N ALA A 22 6.93 -23.72 -22.61
CA ALA A 22 5.95 -22.72 -23.00
C ALA A 22 4.61 -22.84 -22.25
N ASN A 23 4.39 -23.95 -21.53
CA ASN A 23 3.18 -24.18 -20.73
C ASN A 23 3.25 -23.54 -19.33
N VAL A 24 4.36 -22.90 -18.98
CA VAL A 24 4.53 -22.25 -17.68
C VAL A 24 4.39 -20.75 -17.85
N LEU A 25 3.35 -20.18 -17.23
CA LEU A 25 3.15 -18.73 -17.20
C LEU A 25 4.16 -18.08 -16.26
N LEU A 26 4.93 -17.12 -16.76
CA LEU A 26 5.79 -16.24 -15.96
C LEU A 26 5.08 -14.92 -15.72
N ILE A 27 4.99 -14.49 -14.47
CA ILE A 27 4.40 -13.21 -14.07
C ILE A 27 5.42 -12.43 -13.27
N GLU A 28 5.77 -11.24 -13.75
CA GLU A 28 6.58 -10.30 -12.97
C GLU A 28 5.74 -9.63 -11.87
N GLY A 29 6.32 -9.50 -10.69
CA GLY A 29 5.72 -8.85 -9.54
C GLY A 29 6.58 -7.72 -9.03
N TRP A 30 5.95 -6.57 -8.79
CA TRP A 30 6.55 -5.44 -8.11
C TRP A 30 6.21 -5.53 -6.64
N VAL A 31 7.20 -5.97 -5.87
CA VAL A 31 7.10 -6.24 -4.44
C VAL A 31 7.75 -5.13 -3.64
N HIS A 32 7.02 -4.62 -2.66
CA HIS A 32 7.48 -3.62 -1.70
C HIS A 32 7.44 -4.23 -0.29
N PRO A 33 8.19 -3.73 0.72
CA PRO A 33 8.04 -4.17 2.11
C PRO A 33 6.60 -4.08 2.66
N ALA A 34 5.74 -3.26 2.03
CA ALA A 34 4.32 -3.13 2.34
C ALA A 34 3.44 -4.26 1.75
N GLY A 35 3.98 -5.08 0.85
CA GLY A 35 3.27 -6.10 0.11
C GLY A 35 3.53 -6.06 -1.40
N VAL A 36 2.83 -6.93 -2.14
CA VAL A 36 2.84 -6.91 -3.61
C VAL A 36 1.94 -5.77 -4.08
N LEU A 37 2.51 -4.79 -4.78
CA LEU A 37 1.78 -3.59 -5.18
C LEU A 37 1.28 -3.67 -6.63
N ALA A 38 2.02 -4.34 -7.52
CA ALA A 38 1.61 -4.57 -8.89
C ALA A 38 2.07 -5.93 -9.41
N LEU A 39 1.35 -6.46 -10.41
CA LEU A 39 1.66 -7.69 -11.12
C LEU A 39 1.56 -7.48 -12.63
N GLU A 40 2.35 -8.19 -13.42
CA GLU A 40 2.19 -8.25 -14.86
C GLU A 40 0.82 -8.85 -15.20
N ASP A 41 0.05 -8.15 -16.04
CA ASP A 41 -1.19 -8.69 -16.58
C ASP A 41 -0.87 -9.49 -17.87
N PRO A 42 -1.02 -10.82 -17.85
CA PRO A 42 -0.63 -11.66 -18.99
C PRO A 42 -1.50 -11.44 -20.24
N ARG A 43 -2.61 -10.71 -20.12
CA ARG A 43 -3.50 -10.39 -21.24
C ARG A 43 -2.95 -9.25 -22.10
N CYS A 44 -2.10 -8.40 -21.54
CA CYS A 44 -1.57 -7.22 -22.23
C CYS A 44 -0.07 -6.99 -22.00
N GLY A 45 0.60 -7.77 -21.15
CA GLY A 45 2.02 -7.65 -20.84
C GLY A 45 2.40 -6.40 -20.04
N MET A 46 1.42 -5.67 -19.49
CA MET A 46 1.64 -4.44 -18.72
C MET A 46 1.50 -4.68 -17.21
N PRO A 47 2.25 -3.94 -16.37
CA PRO A 47 2.01 -3.93 -14.94
C PRO A 47 0.60 -3.45 -14.60
N ARG A 48 -0.05 -4.12 -13.65
CA ARG A 48 -1.35 -3.78 -13.08
C ARG A 48 -1.22 -3.56 -11.59
N LEU A 49 -1.61 -2.37 -11.12
CA LEU A 49 -1.69 -2.03 -9.71
C LEU A 49 -2.80 -2.82 -9.01
N LEU A 50 -2.50 -3.37 -7.83
CA LEU A 50 -3.42 -4.19 -7.03
C LEU A 50 -4.16 -3.35 -5.99
N THR A 51 -5.33 -2.83 -6.34
CA THR A 51 -6.11 -1.87 -5.52
C THR A 51 -7.07 -2.54 -4.53
N ASP A 52 -7.27 -3.84 -4.62
CA ASP A 52 -8.18 -4.66 -3.81
C ASP A 52 -7.47 -5.43 -2.69
N THR A 53 -6.26 -5.02 -2.33
CA THR A 53 -5.41 -5.67 -1.32
C THR A 53 -5.53 -5.08 0.08
N GLY A 54 -6.41 -4.09 0.27
CA GLY A 54 -6.50 -3.29 1.49
C GLY A 54 -5.43 -2.19 1.58
N VAL A 55 -4.60 -2.02 0.55
CA VAL A 55 -3.67 -0.90 0.40
C VAL A 55 -4.35 0.22 -0.38
N TYR A 56 -4.32 1.43 0.19
CA TYR A 56 -4.76 2.64 -0.50
C TYR A 56 -3.55 3.35 -1.12
N PHE A 57 -3.71 3.81 -2.37
CA PHE A 57 -2.65 4.49 -3.12
C PHE A 57 -3.02 5.95 -3.37
N GLU A 58 -2.03 6.82 -3.23
CA GLU A 58 -2.06 8.21 -3.64
C GLU A 58 -0.95 8.45 -4.65
N PHE A 59 -1.22 9.29 -5.64
CA PHE A 59 -0.32 9.59 -6.74
C PHE A 59 0.02 11.07 -6.73
N ILE A 60 1.32 11.39 -6.65
CA ILE A 60 1.81 12.76 -6.65
C ILE A 60 2.49 13.00 -7.99
N PRO A 61 2.03 13.94 -8.83
CA PRO A 61 2.75 14.29 -10.06
C PRO A 61 4.20 14.62 -9.74
N LEU A 62 5.14 14.07 -10.52
CA LEU A 62 6.57 14.19 -10.19
C LEU A 62 7.04 15.65 -10.13
N GLU A 63 6.43 16.55 -10.91
CA GLU A 63 6.68 18.00 -10.89
C GLU A 63 6.19 18.72 -9.61
N GLU A 64 5.33 18.07 -8.84
CA GLU A 64 4.85 18.56 -7.54
C GLU A 64 5.62 17.95 -6.37
N LEU A 65 6.40 16.89 -6.61
CA LEU A 65 7.18 16.23 -5.57
C LEU A 65 8.19 17.22 -4.94
N GLY A 66 8.16 17.33 -3.61
CA GLY A 66 9.03 18.26 -2.86
C GLY A 66 8.44 19.66 -2.63
N ARG A 67 7.26 19.97 -3.18
CA ARG A 67 6.53 21.19 -2.80
C ARG A 67 6.00 21.08 -1.35
N PRO A 68 5.78 22.21 -0.65
CA PRO A 68 5.25 22.20 0.72
C PRO A 68 3.89 21.49 0.86
N GLU A 69 3.03 21.66 -0.13
CA GLU A 69 1.70 21.06 -0.20
C GLU A 69 1.52 20.47 -1.60
N PRO A 70 2.09 19.28 -1.87
CA PRO A 70 1.97 18.65 -3.18
C PRO A 70 0.55 18.14 -3.36
N ARG A 71 0.01 18.30 -4.57
CA ARG A 71 -1.26 17.69 -4.95
C ARG A 71 -1.13 16.17 -4.88
N ARG A 72 -2.06 15.54 -4.18
CA ARG A 72 -2.23 14.09 -4.12
C ARG A 72 -3.48 13.72 -4.89
N CYS A 73 -3.31 12.89 -5.91
CA CYS A 73 -4.38 12.38 -6.74
C CYS A 73 -4.77 10.99 -6.27
N SER A 74 -6.06 10.73 -6.21
CA SER A 74 -6.61 9.37 -6.22
C SER A 74 -6.43 8.73 -7.61
N LEU A 75 -6.67 7.43 -7.73
CA LEU A 75 -6.62 6.71 -9.02
C LEU A 75 -7.53 7.35 -10.09
N ALA A 76 -8.67 7.94 -9.69
CA ALA A 76 -9.59 8.57 -10.63
C ALA A 76 -9.08 9.91 -11.18
N GLU A 77 -8.11 10.53 -10.51
CA GLU A 77 -7.60 11.87 -10.81
C GLU A 77 -6.25 11.84 -11.54
N VAL A 78 -5.68 10.65 -11.76
CA VAL A 78 -4.38 10.49 -12.42
C VAL A 78 -4.47 10.87 -13.90
N THR A 79 -3.43 11.55 -14.37
CA THR A 79 -3.29 11.90 -15.79
C THR A 79 -2.38 10.88 -16.47
N PRO A 80 -2.79 10.26 -17.60
CA PRO A 80 -1.90 9.40 -18.40
C PRO A 80 -0.66 10.15 -18.87
N GLU A 81 0.41 9.41 -19.19
CA GLU A 81 1.73 9.95 -19.60
C GLU A 81 2.46 10.83 -18.57
N VAL A 82 1.80 11.28 -17.51
CA VAL A 82 2.44 12.03 -16.44
C VAL A 82 3.04 11.04 -15.44
N PRO A 83 4.35 11.12 -15.13
CA PRO A 83 4.94 10.31 -14.09
C PRO A 83 4.45 10.75 -12.70
N HIS A 84 4.03 9.80 -11.88
CA HIS A 84 3.58 10.05 -10.52
C HIS A 84 4.41 9.26 -9.52
N ALA A 85 4.89 9.92 -8.47
CA ALA A 85 5.39 9.25 -7.28
C ALA A 85 4.23 8.57 -6.54
N VAL A 86 4.48 7.38 -6.00
CA VAL A 86 3.45 6.60 -5.30
C VAL A 86 3.64 6.73 -3.80
N ALA A 87 2.59 7.20 -3.12
CA ALA A 87 2.43 7.05 -1.67
C ALA A 87 1.37 5.99 -1.37
N LEU A 88 1.52 5.28 -0.24
CA LEU A 88 0.56 4.26 0.16
C LEU A 88 0.20 4.32 1.64
N THR A 89 -0.99 3.82 1.95
CA THR A 89 -1.47 3.53 3.29
C THR A 89 -1.86 2.04 3.35
N SER A 90 -1.40 1.31 4.37
CA SER A 90 -1.64 -0.13 4.48
C SER A 90 -1.98 -0.59 5.90
N PRO A 91 -2.65 -1.75 6.06
CA PRO A 91 -2.93 -2.35 7.36
C PRO A 91 -1.67 -2.72 8.17
N ALA A 92 -0.50 -2.74 7.53
CA ALA A 92 0.79 -2.98 8.19
C ALA A 92 1.33 -1.76 8.95
N GLY A 93 0.55 -0.67 9.06
CA GLY A 93 0.91 0.52 9.83
C GLY A 93 1.62 1.61 9.03
N LEU A 94 1.61 1.53 7.70
CA LEU A 94 2.09 2.61 6.84
C LEU A 94 0.95 3.60 6.57
N TRP A 95 1.23 4.89 6.68
CA TRP A 95 0.26 5.96 6.46
C TRP A 95 0.87 7.04 5.56
N ALA A 96 0.30 7.20 4.37
CA ALA A 96 0.72 8.15 3.33
C ALA A 96 2.23 8.11 3.01
N CYS A 97 2.87 6.94 3.18
CA CYS A 97 4.32 6.79 3.02
C CYS A 97 4.70 6.68 1.54
N LEU A 98 5.70 7.45 1.12
CA LEU A 98 6.28 7.34 -0.22
C LEU A 98 7.00 5.99 -0.38
N THR A 99 6.78 5.35 -1.53
CA THR A 99 7.29 4.00 -1.84
C THR A 99 8.70 3.98 -2.44
N GLY A 100 9.18 5.11 -2.93
CA GLY A 100 10.36 5.15 -3.79
C GLY A 100 10.03 4.88 -5.25
N TRP A 101 8.79 4.61 -5.64
CA TRP A 101 8.44 4.29 -7.03
C TRP A 101 7.77 5.45 -7.74
N THR A 102 8.05 5.54 -9.03
CA THR A 102 7.36 6.37 -10.00
C THR A 102 6.58 5.46 -10.96
N VAL A 103 5.33 5.81 -11.24
CA VAL A 103 4.47 5.07 -12.17
C VAL A 103 3.92 5.97 -13.26
N ILE A 104 3.71 5.41 -14.45
CA ILE A 104 3.07 6.08 -15.57
C ILE A 104 1.83 5.28 -15.96
N PHE A 105 0.66 5.92 -15.96
CA PHE A 105 -0.61 5.27 -16.29
C PHE A 105 -0.81 5.12 -17.79
N ALA A 106 -1.33 3.96 -18.21
CA ALA A 106 -1.63 3.72 -19.62
C ALA A 106 -2.90 4.43 -20.08
N GLN A 107 -3.88 4.64 -19.18
CA GLN A 107 -5.19 5.23 -19.47
C GLN A 107 -5.75 5.92 -18.21
N PRO A 108 -6.64 6.93 -18.35
CA PRO A 108 -7.24 7.62 -17.20
C PRO A 108 -8.06 6.65 -16.33
N GLY A 109 -7.95 6.76 -15.02
CA GLY A 109 -8.71 5.92 -14.07
C GLY A 109 -8.40 4.42 -14.14
N SER A 110 -7.36 4.01 -14.88
CA SER A 110 -6.99 2.61 -15.06
C SER A 110 -5.93 2.19 -14.05
N THR A 111 -5.97 0.93 -13.61
CA THR A 111 -4.88 0.33 -12.82
C THR A 111 -3.72 -0.16 -13.68
N LEU A 112 -3.82 -0.05 -15.02
CA LEU A 112 -2.77 -0.47 -15.95
C LEU A 112 -1.71 0.63 -16.08
N LEU A 113 -0.46 0.22 -15.97
CA LEU A 113 0.71 1.08 -15.97
C LEU A 113 1.53 0.79 -17.22
N ARG A 114 2.07 1.84 -17.86
CA ARG A 114 3.07 1.67 -18.93
C ARG A 114 4.43 1.27 -18.38
N GLY A 115 4.76 1.75 -17.19
CA GLY A 115 6.05 1.54 -16.55
C GLY A 115 6.01 1.83 -15.07
N ILE A 116 6.92 1.18 -14.35
CA ILE A 116 7.23 1.40 -12.94
C ILE A 116 8.73 1.55 -12.84
N GLU A 117 9.18 2.66 -12.30
CA GLU A 117 10.59 2.99 -12.11
C GLU A 117 10.86 3.20 -10.62
N VAL A 118 12.03 2.78 -10.16
CA VAL A 118 12.49 3.10 -8.80
C VAL A 118 13.18 4.46 -8.88
N SER A 119 12.65 5.41 -8.13
CA SER A 119 13.16 6.77 -8.01
C SER A 119 14.12 6.86 -6.83
N ASP A 120 15.37 7.21 -7.11
CA ASP A 120 16.39 7.53 -6.10
C ASP A 120 16.13 8.91 -5.43
N THR A 121 15.12 9.65 -5.89
CA THR A 121 14.90 11.06 -5.51
C THR A 121 14.07 11.24 -4.25
N ILE A 122 13.63 10.16 -3.59
CA ILE A 122 12.79 10.29 -2.41
C ILE A 122 13.66 10.54 -1.17
N PRO A 123 13.52 11.68 -0.49
CA PRO A 123 14.25 11.94 0.75
C PRO A 123 13.88 10.87 1.78
N ALA A 124 14.87 10.42 2.55
CA ALA A 124 14.66 9.47 3.64
C ALA A 124 13.44 9.94 4.47
N PRO A 125 12.54 9.03 4.87
CA PRO A 125 11.34 9.41 5.60
C PRO A 125 11.76 10.26 6.79
N SER A 126 11.35 11.54 6.81
CA SER A 126 11.44 12.33 8.01
C SER A 126 10.43 11.73 8.97
N ILE A 127 10.92 10.87 9.86
CA ILE A 127 10.13 10.38 10.98
C ILE A 127 9.77 11.65 11.77
N LEU A 128 8.57 12.17 11.53
CA LEU A 128 8.01 13.18 12.41
C LEU A 128 8.00 12.52 13.80
N PRO A 129 8.66 13.12 14.81
CA PRO A 129 8.64 12.56 16.15
C PRO A 129 7.17 12.38 16.51
N LEU A 130 6.78 11.15 16.85
CA LEU A 130 5.44 10.87 17.36
C LEU A 130 5.17 11.88 18.47
N PRO A 131 4.23 12.83 18.29
CA PRO A 131 3.78 13.61 19.42
C PRO A 131 3.09 12.60 20.32
N VAL A 132 3.42 12.60 21.61
CA VAL A 132 2.93 11.65 22.62
C VAL A 132 3.84 10.45 22.79
N ARG A 133 4.78 10.62 23.73
CA ARG A 133 5.08 9.56 24.70
C ARG A 133 3.73 9.17 25.30
N LEU A 134 3.17 8.03 24.91
CA LEU A 134 2.05 7.44 25.63
C LEU A 134 2.58 7.17 27.03
N GLU A 135 2.32 8.08 27.97
CA GLU A 135 2.42 7.75 29.38
C GLU A 135 1.38 6.65 29.59
N LEU A 136 1.86 5.41 29.50
CA LEU A 136 1.10 4.27 29.97
C LEU A 136 0.76 4.62 31.42
N PRO A 137 -0.53 4.67 31.79
CA PRO A 137 -0.88 4.91 33.17
C PRO A 137 -0.10 3.91 34.00
N GLU A 138 0.59 4.40 35.03
CA GLU A 138 1.23 3.51 35.99
C GLU A 138 0.22 2.43 36.35
N THR A 139 0.66 1.17 36.34
CA THR A 139 -0.19 0.03 36.71
C THR A 139 -0.56 0.19 38.18
N SER A 140 -1.58 1.01 38.41
CA SER A 140 -2.24 1.23 39.67
C SER A 140 -3.03 -0.03 39.95
N ALA A 141 -2.46 -0.82 40.86
CA ALA A 141 -2.99 -2.00 41.51
C ALA A 141 -3.50 -3.12 40.60
N ARG A 142 -3.03 -4.35 40.90
CA ARG A 142 -3.65 -5.59 40.42
C ARG A 142 -5.14 -5.56 40.74
N VAL A 143 -5.98 -5.27 39.76
CA VAL A 143 -7.41 -5.56 39.84
C VAL A 143 -7.52 -7.08 39.86
N SER A 144 -8.01 -7.63 40.97
CA SER A 144 -8.33 -9.05 41.08
C SER A 144 -9.37 -9.40 40.02
N ARG A 145 -8.95 -10.08 38.96
CA ARG A 145 -9.89 -10.67 37.99
C ARG A 145 -10.68 -11.77 38.71
N PRO A 146 -12.02 -11.70 38.79
CA PRO A 146 -12.79 -12.85 39.22
C PRO A 146 -12.57 -13.96 38.19
N ARG A 147 -12.18 -15.17 38.63
CA ARG A 147 -12.14 -16.35 37.77
C ARG A 147 -13.58 -16.69 37.36
N SER A 148 -13.97 -16.41 36.12
CA SER A 148 -15.23 -16.92 35.59
C SER A 148 -15.03 -18.34 35.05
N ALA A 149 -15.35 -19.34 35.86
CA ALA A 149 -15.74 -20.64 35.35
C ALA A 149 -17.23 -20.57 34.99
N GLY A 150 -17.53 -20.29 33.72
CA GLY A 150 -18.88 -20.18 33.20
C GLY A 150 -18.90 -19.38 31.90
N ILE A 151 -19.59 -19.89 30.88
CA ILE A 151 -19.80 -19.22 29.60
C ILE A 151 -20.42 -17.85 29.88
N PRO A 152 -19.81 -16.72 29.46
CA PRO A 152 -20.40 -15.42 29.71
C PRO A 152 -21.64 -15.27 28.81
N ALA A 153 -22.80 -15.04 29.41
CA ALA A 153 -23.90 -14.41 28.68
C ALA A 153 -23.37 -13.07 28.14
N ALA A 154 -23.52 -12.83 26.83
CA ALA A 154 -23.12 -11.58 26.21
C ALA A 154 -23.80 -10.42 26.96
N ARG A 155 -22.99 -9.53 27.56
CA ARG A 155 -23.50 -8.29 28.13
C ARG A 155 -24.11 -7.47 26.99
N SER A 156 -25.31 -6.93 27.21
CA SER A 156 -25.91 -5.90 26.35
C SER A 156 -24.83 -4.90 25.93
N GLU A 157 -24.48 -4.89 24.65
CA GLU A 157 -23.47 -4.00 24.09
C GLU A 157 -23.92 -2.55 24.33
N ARG A 158 -23.29 -1.87 25.31
CA ARG A 158 -23.28 -0.41 25.30
C ARG A 158 -22.22 -0.01 24.30
N LEU A 159 -22.66 0.28 23.08
CA LEU A 159 -21.86 0.93 22.06
C LEU A 159 -21.34 2.26 22.63
N SER A 160 -20.07 2.30 23.00
CA SER A 160 -19.39 3.55 23.36
C SER A 160 -19.11 4.32 22.07
N ARG A 161 -19.88 5.38 21.83
CA ARG A 161 -19.65 6.31 20.72
C ARG A 161 -18.60 7.34 21.15
N THR A 162 -17.54 7.48 20.37
CA THR A 162 -16.62 8.61 20.51
C THR A 162 -17.15 9.81 19.73
N PRO A 163 -16.76 11.05 20.07
CA PRO A 163 -17.20 12.27 19.37
C PRO A 163 -16.92 12.28 17.85
N TRP A 164 -16.03 11.40 17.40
CA TRP A 164 -15.57 11.26 16.01
C TRP A 164 -16.31 10.18 15.21
N SER A 165 -17.27 9.49 15.84
CA SER A 165 -18.07 8.43 15.20
C SER A 165 -19.23 9.05 14.41
N ARG A 166 -19.12 9.23 13.09
CA ARG A 166 -20.28 9.53 12.22
C ARG A 166 -20.95 8.21 11.78
N PRO A 167 -22.27 8.05 11.91
CA PRO A 167 -23.00 6.92 11.33
C PRO A 167 -22.88 6.92 9.80
N ALA A 168 -22.59 5.75 9.21
CA ALA A 168 -22.55 5.56 7.76
C ALA A 168 -23.95 5.45 7.13
N ASP A 169 -25.01 5.37 7.95
CA ASP A 169 -26.36 5.12 7.48
C ASP A 169 -27.20 6.39 7.58
N HIS A 170 -27.08 7.23 6.57
CA HIS A 170 -28.12 8.19 6.19
C HIS A 170 -28.39 8.03 4.69
N ARG A 171 -29.38 7.20 4.37
CA ARG A 171 -30.23 7.30 3.18
C ARG A 171 -31.67 7.07 3.60
#